data_AF-A0A838Q241-F1
#
_entry.id   AF-A0A838Q241-F1
#
_cell.length_a   1.000
_cell.length_b   1.000
_cell.length_c   1.000
_cell.angle_alpha   90.00
_cell.angle_beta   90.00
_cell.angle_gamma   90.00
#
_symmetry.space_group_name_H-M   'P 1'
#
loop_
_entity.id
_entity.type
_entity.pdbx_description
1 polymer ?
#
loop_
_entity_poly.entity_id
_entity_poly.type
_entity_poly.pdbx_seq_one_letter_code
_entity_poly.pdbx_strand_id
1 'polypeptide(L)'
;EEYYAVQELVDQLAYARNEAARRLINGEIDPGAAGKWLEKYAVMDPARAKQAVEFIQRYRSYVINSNLGEDIVRSYVEKRVESQRAAETCEECAVLNVNLDEELRWREFEQLLSLPHLPSGLK
;
A
#
# COMPACT_ATOMS: atom_id res chain seq x y z
N GLU A 1 -15.91 12.65 -7.83
CA GLU A 1 -14.61 13.21 -7.42
C GLU A 1 -14.43 13.14 -5.91
N GLU A 2 -15.34 13.69 -5.10
CA GLU A 2 -15.25 13.67 -3.63
C GLU A 2 -15.07 12.27 -3.01
N TYR A 3 -15.80 11.26 -3.52
CA TYR A 3 -15.67 9.87 -3.03
C TYR A 3 -14.23 9.34 -3.13
N TYR A 4 -13.56 9.57 -4.26
CA TYR A 4 -12.19 9.08 -4.49
C TYR A 4 -11.17 9.85 -3.65
N ALA A 5 -11.36 11.15 -3.49
CA ALA A 5 -10.53 11.96 -2.60
C ALA A 5 -10.63 11.49 -1.14
N VAL A 6 -11.83 11.14 -0.67
CA VAL A 6 -12.02 10.56 0.67
C VAL A 6 -11.35 9.18 0.76
N GLN A 7 -11.47 8.34 -0.27
CA GLN A 7 -10.85 7.03 -0.27
C GLN A 7 -9.31 7.13 -0.18
N GLU A 8 -8.71 8.04 -0.93
CA GLU A 8 -7.26 8.29 -0.90
C GLU A 8 -6.78 8.73 0.50
N LEU A 9 -7.55 9.59 1.17
CA LEU A 9 -7.25 10.00 2.55
C LEU A 9 -7.40 8.84 3.55
N VAL A 10 -8.41 7.98 3.36
CA VAL A 10 -8.60 6.79 4.20
C VAL A 10 -7.46 5.78 3.99
N ASP A 11 -6.94 5.64 2.77
CA ASP A 11 -5.85 4.73 2.46
C ASP A 11 -4.55 5.12 3.19
N GLN A 12 -4.34 6.41 3.45
CA GLN A 12 -3.22 6.89 4.30
C GLN A 12 -3.30 6.37 5.75
N LEU A 13 -4.48 5.93 6.19
CA LEU A 13 -4.69 5.33 7.51
C LEU A 13 -4.42 3.83 7.55
N ALA A 14 -4.03 3.21 6.43
CA ALA A 14 -3.83 1.76 6.35
C ALA A 14 -2.87 1.22 7.43
N TYR A 15 -1.87 1.99 7.86
CA TYR A 15 -0.95 1.59 8.93
C TYR A 15 -1.56 1.58 10.33
N ALA A 16 -2.67 2.28 10.56
CA ALA A 16 -3.43 2.13 11.79
C ALA A 16 -3.94 0.68 11.94
N ARG A 17 -4.32 0.04 10.82
CA ARG A 17 -4.69 -1.38 10.80
C ARG A 17 -3.48 -2.30 11.06
N ASN A 18 -2.32 -1.98 10.50
CA ASN A 18 -1.09 -2.75 10.75
C ASN A 18 -0.69 -2.70 12.22
N GLU A 19 -0.79 -1.53 12.86
CA GLU A 19 -0.44 -1.39 14.26
C GLU A 19 -1.43 -2.13 15.17
N ALA A 20 -2.74 -2.06 14.88
CA ALA A 20 -3.73 -2.90 15.56
C ALA A 20 -3.41 -4.39 15.41
N ALA A 21 -3.05 -4.81 14.20
CA ALA A 21 -2.68 -6.19 13.91
C ALA A 21 -1.42 -6.62 14.68
N ARG A 22 -0.36 -5.81 14.65
CA ARG A 22 0.90 -6.07 15.36
C ARG A 22 0.64 -6.27 16.85
N ARG A 23 -0.05 -5.33 17.49
CA ARG A 23 -0.37 -5.38 18.93
C ARG A 23 -1.22 -6.60 19.28
N LEU A 24 -2.27 -6.87 18.50
CA LEU A 24 -3.16 -8.00 18.73
C LEU A 24 -2.45 -9.35 18.54
N ILE A 25 -1.61 -9.46 17.51
CA ILE A 25 -0.83 -10.67 17.21
C ILE A 25 0.18 -10.94 18.32
N ASN A 26 0.82 -9.88 18.84
CA ASN A 26 1.76 -9.93 19.95
C ASN A 26 1.09 -10.17 21.32
N GLY A 27 -0.24 -10.11 21.40
CA GLY A 27 -0.97 -10.21 22.67
C GLY A 27 -0.87 -8.97 23.57
N GLU A 28 -0.42 -7.84 23.02
CA GLU A 28 -0.32 -6.55 23.74
C GLU A 28 -1.71 -5.94 24.01
N ILE A 29 -2.70 -6.27 23.16
CA ILE A 29 -4.10 -5.84 23.30
C ILE A 29 -5.04 -7.01 23.02
N ASP A 30 -6.23 -6.97 23.61
CA ASP A 30 -7.30 -7.91 23.33
C ASP A 30 -8.11 -7.53 22.06
N PRO A 31 -8.99 -8.42 21.54
CA PRO A 31 -9.79 -8.15 20.35
C PRO A 31 -10.71 -6.92 20.47
N GLY A 32 -11.23 -6.62 21.65
CA GLY A 32 -12.10 -5.46 21.89
C GLY A 32 -11.31 -4.15 21.81
N ALA A 33 -10.13 -4.12 22.43
CA ALA A 33 -9.19 -3.01 22.36
C ALA A 33 -8.69 -2.79 20.92
N ALA A 34 -8.44 -3.86 20.16
CA ALA A 34 -8.11 -3.78 18.74
C ALA A 34 -9.28 -3.18 17.93
N GLY A 35 -10.52 -3.57 18.22
CA GLY A 35 -11.71 -2.97 17.61
C GLY A 35 -11.79 -1.45 17.87
N LYS A 36 -11.61 -1.02 19.12
CA LYS A 36 -11.59 0.40 19.48
C LYS A 36 -10.44 1.19 18.87
N TRP A 37 -9.29 0.57 18.68
CA TRP A 37 -8.19 1.15 17.92
C TRP A 37 -8.59 1.43 16.48
N LEU A 38 -9.21 0.45 15.81
CA LEU A 38 -9.64 0.57 14.42
C LEU A 38 -10.77 1.60 14.24
N GLU A 39 -11.73 1.65 15.18
CA GLU A 39 -12.76 2.69 15.17
C GLU A 39 -12.13 4.10 15.22
N LYS A 40 -11.17 4.30 16.13
CA LYS A 40 -10.58 5.61 16.38
C LYS A 40 -9.59 6.06 15.30
N TYR A 41 -8.69 5.17 14.89
CA TYR A 41 -7.53 5.54 14.06
C TYR A 41 -7.64 5.08 12.61
N ALA A 42 -8.49 4.10 12.31
CA ALA A 42 -8.79 3.68 10.94
C ALA A 42 -10.20 4.11 10.49
N VAL A 43 -10.88 4.94 11.31
CA VAL A 43 -12.21 5.54 11.02
C VAL A 43 -13.24 4.49 10.58
N MET A 44 -13.18 3.31 11.20
CA MET A 44 -14.12 2.23 10.93
C MET A 44 -15.36 2.36 11.80
N ASP A 45 -16.53 2.07 11.25
CA ASP A 45 -17.71 1.84 12.09
C ASP A 45 -17.52 0.55 12.93
N PRO A 46 -18.27 0.38 14.04
CA PRO A 46 -18.09 -0.77 14.93
C PRO A 46 -18.23 -2.14 14.27
N ALA A 47 -19.14 -2.29 13.29
CA ALA A 47 -19.34 -3.57 12.61
C ALA A 47 -18.15 -3.90 11.71
N ARG A 48 -17.64 -2.92 10.97
CA ARG A 48 -16.43 -3.07 10.14
C ARG A 48 -15.17 -3.29 10.98
N ALA A 49 -15.02 -2.60 12.11
CA ALA A 49 -13.92 -2.81 13.04
C ALA A 49 -13.90 -4.24 13.58
N LYS A 50 -15.07 -4.78 13.96
CA LYS A 50 -15.20 -6.18 14.38
C LYS A 50 -14.76 -7.16 13.30
N GLN A 51 -15.25 -6.99 12.06
CA GLN A 51 -14.85 -7.84 10.93
C GLN A 51 -13.34 -7.77 10.66
N ALA A 52 -12.76 -6.58 10.75
CA ALA A 52 -11.32 -6.38 10.58
C ALA A 52 -10.51 -7.11 11.68
N VAL A 53 -10.97 -7.10 12.93
CA VAL A 53 -10.34 -7.87 14.03
C VAL A 53 -10.40 -9.37 13.75
N GLU A 54 -11.56 -9.90 13.32
CA GLU A 54 -11.70 -11.31 12.94
C GLU A 54 -10.77 -11.69 11.78
N PHE A 55 -10.63 -10.79 10.80
CA PHE A 55 -9.69 -10.96 9.68
C PHE A 55 -8.24 -10.99 10.16
N ILE A 56 -7.83 -10.07 11.04
CA ILE A 56 -6.50 -10.05 11.64
C ILE A 56 -6.23 -11.35 12.42
N GLN A 57 -7.20 -11.86 13.17
CA GLN A 57 -7.03 -13.12 13.90
C GLN A 57 -6.86 -14.30 12.95
N ARG A 58 -7.63 -14.33 11.84
CA ARG A 58 -7.58 -15.41 10.85
C ARG A 58 -6.28 -15.40 10.04
N TYR A 59 -5.87 -14.23 9.55
CA TYR A 59 -4.78 -14.10 8.58
C TYR A 59 -3.46 -13.62 9.18
N ARG A 60 -3.48 -13.17 10.45
CA ARG A 60 -2.29 -12.81 11.24
C ARG A 60 -1.40 -11.82 10.48
N SER A 61 -0.11 -12.13 10.36
CA SER A 61 0.90 -11.27 9.73
C SER A 61 0.65 -11.00 8.25
N TYR A 62 -0.19 -11.79 7.57
CA TYR A 62 -0.58 -11.52 6.18
C TYR A 62 -1.13 -10.10 6.01
N VAL A 63 -1.89 -9.60 6.98
CA VAL A 63 -2.44 -8.23 6.99
C VAL A 63 -1.34 -7.18 6.88
N ILE A 64 -0.22 -7.41 7.56
CA ILE A 64 0.94 -6.51 7.60
C ILE A 64 1.76 -6.66 6.32
N ASN A 65 1.94 -7.90 5.85
CA ASN A 65 2.74 -8.23 4.67
C ASN A 65 2.17 -7.60 3.40
N SER A 66 0.85 -7.42 3.27
CA SER A 66 0.25 -6.76 2.11
C SER A 66 0.73 -5.32 1.95
N ASN A 67 0.65 -4.51 3.02
CA ASN A 67 1.12 -3.11 2.96
C ASN A 67 2.64 -3.05 2.76
N LEU A 68 3.40 -3.89 3.47
CA LEU A 68 4.86 -3.94 3.29
C LEU A 68 5.25 -4.31 1.85
N GLY A 69 4.52 -5.25 1.23
CA GLY A 69 4.73 -5.64 -0.15
C GLY A 69 4.46 -4.48 -1.12
N GLU A 70 3.36 -3.76 -0.92
CA GLU A 70 3.04 -2.55 -1.69
C GLU A 70 4.14 -1.50 -1.57
N ASP A 71 4.63 -1.22 -0.35
CA ASP A 71 5.70 -0.24 -0.12
C ASP A 71 7.00 -0.61 -0.82
N ILE A 72 7.37 -1.90 -0.78
CA ILE A 72 8.56 -2.41 -1.46
C ILE A 72 8.43 -2.19 -2.97
N VAL A 73 7.29 -2.55 -3.55
CA VAL A 73 7.03 -2.39 -4.99
C VAL A 73 7.02 -0.92 -5.39
N ARG A 74 6.29 -0.07 -4.64
CA ARG A 74 6.23 1.37 -4.86
C ARG A 74 7.63 1.98 -4.82
N SER A 75 8.40 1.68 -3.77
CA SER A 75 9.76 2.20 -3.62
C SER A 75 10.69 1.73 -4.74
N TYR A 76 10.55 0.48 -5.19
CA TYR A 76 11.32 -0.06 -6.31
C TYR A 76 11.03 0.71 -7.61
N VAL A 77 9.76 0.90 -7.94
CA VAL A 77 9.33 1.60 -9.17
C VAL A 77 9.79 3.06 -9.14
N GLU A 78 9.54 3.79 -8.05
CA GLU A 78 9.94 5.20 -7.95
C GLU A 78 11.46 5.39 -8.05
N LYS A 79 12.27 4.49 -7.48
CA LYS A 79 13.74 4.54 -7.63
C LYS A 79 14.19 4.38 -9.08
N ARG A 80 13.52 3.51 -9.85
CA ARG A 80 13.82 3.26 -11.26
C ARG A 80 13.43 4.45 -12.13
N VAL A 81 12.25 5.01 -11.89
CA VAL A 81 11.78 6.24 -12.55
C VAL A 81 12.77 7.38 -12.31
N GLU A 82 13.18 7.63 -11.07
CA GLU A 82 14.16 8.68 -10.74
C GLU A 82 15.49 8.48 -11.46
N SER A 83 15.97 7.23 -11.55
CA SER A 83 17.22 6.90 -12.25
C SER A 83 17.14 7.12 -13.77
N GLN A 84 15.97 6.93 -14.36
CA GLN A 84 15.73 7.05 -15.80
C GLN A 84 15.36 8.48 -16.22
N ARG A 85 14.78 9.27 -15.31
CA ARG A 85 14.33 10.64 -15.56
C ARG A 85 15.41 11.55 -16.14
N ALA A 86 16.65 11.43 -15.66
CA ALA A 86 17.76 12.26 -16.14
C ALA A 86 18.29 11.84 -17.53
N ALA A 87 17.99 10.62 -17.98
CA ALA A 87 18.53 10.03 -19.20
C ALA A 87 17.53 10.01 -20.37
N GLU A 88 16.23 10.21 -20.10
CA GLU A 88 15.19 10.09 -21.11
C GLU A 88 14.47 11.42 -21.36
N THR A 89 14.26 11.72 -22.64
CA THR A 89 13.31 12.74 -23.09
C THR A 89 12.26 12.01 -23.93
N CYS A 90 10.99 12.24 -23.65
CA CYS A 90 9.89 11.57 -24.35
C CYS A 90 9.19 12.57 -25.25
N GLU A 91 9.59 12.61 -26.52
CA GLU A 91 8.97 13.46 -27.53
C GLU A 91 7.51 13.05 -27.80
N GLU A 92 7.20 11.74 -27.76
CA GLU A 92 5.84 11.21 -27.93
C GLU A 92 4.90 11.57 -26.76
N CYS A 93 5.42 11.68 -25.53
CA CYS A 93 4.65 12.09 -24.36
C CYS A 93 4.08 13.51 -24.53
N ALA A 94 4.85 14.39 -25.18
CA ALA A 94 4.41 15.75 -25.49
C ALA A 94 3.29 15.78 -26.54
N VAL A 95 3.29 14.81 -27.47
CA VAL A 95 2.26 14.68 -28.52
C VAL A 95 0.97 14.08 -27.96
N LEU A 96 1.08 13.11 -27.05
CA LEU A 96 -0.06 12.40 -26.47
C LEU A 96 -0.57 13.01 -25.15
N ASN A 97 0.06 14.09 -24.67
CA ASN A 97 -0.22 14.73 -23.38
C ASN A 97 -0.15 13.74 -22.20
N VAL A 98 0.83 12.85 -22.24
CA VAL A 98 1.09 11.86 -21.19
C VAL A 98 2.26 12.32 -20.34
N ASN A 99 2.19 12.09 -19.03
CA ASN A 99 3.28 12.40 -18.11
C ASN A 99 4.40 11.35 -18.26
N LEU A 100 5.64 11.79 -18.53
CA LEU A 100 6.80 10.91 -18.65
C LEU A 100 7.00 10.00 -17.43
N ASP A 101 6.83 10.52 -16.21
CA ASP A 101 6.98 9.70 -15.00
C ASP A 101 5.89 8.62 -14.93
N GLU A 102 4.69 8.88 -15.44
CA GLU A 102 3.61 7.91 -15.47
C GLU A 102 3.91 6.76 -16.45
N GLU A 103 4.41 7.08 -17.64
CA GLU A 103 4.88 6.08 -18.61
C GLU A 103 6.02 5.23 -18.04
N LEU A 104 7.02 5.87 -17.42
CA LEU A 104 8.13 5.16 -16.80
C LEU A 104 7.64 4.23 -15.68
N ARG A 105 6.67 4.67 -14.84
CA ARG A 105 6.08 3.81 -13.82
C ARG A 105 5.40 2.59 -14.42
N TRP A 106 4.57 2.78 -15.44
CA TRP A 106 3.86 1.66 -16.08
C TRP A 106 4.81 0.67 -16.74
N ARG A 107 5.83 1.17 -17.44
CA ARG A 107 6.87 0.34 -18.05
C ARG A 107 7.63 -0.51 -17.03
N GLU A 108 8.07 0.09 -15.92
CA GLU A 108 8.77 -0.64 -14.86
C GLU A 108 7.84 -1.62 -14.14
N PHE A 109 6.57 -1.25 -13.95
CA PHE A 109 5.58 -2.14 -13.34
C PHE A 109 5.26 -3.34 -14.22
N GLU A 110 5.12 -3.17 -15.54
CA GLU A 110 4.95 -4.28 -16.48
C GLU A 110 6.13 -5.24 -16.44
N GLN A 111 7.37 -4.72 -16.45
CA GLN A 111 8.56 -5.55 -16.31
C GLN A 111 8.56 -6.34 -14.99
N LEU A 112 8.21 -5.69 -13.88
CA LEU A 112 8.11 -6.34 -12.57
C LEU A 112 7.08 -7.48 -12.55
N LEU A 113 5.96 -7.35 -13.27
CA LEU A 113 4.94 -8.41 -13.35
C LEU A 113 5.34 -9.55 -14.29
N SER A 114 6.23 -9.29 -15.25
CA SER A 114 6.64 -10.27 -16.27
C SER A 114 7.63 -11.32 -15.76
N LEU A 115 8.23 -11.13 -14.58
CA LEU A 115 9.27 -11.99 -14.02
C LEU A 115 8.97 -12.37 -12.56
N PRO A 116 9.38 -13.56 -12.10
CA PRO A 116 9.33 -13.89 -10.69
C PRO A 116 10.41 -13.11 -9.93
N HIS A 117 10.01 -12.46 -8.83
CA HIS A 117 10.92 -11.70 -7.98
C HIS A 117 10.92 -12.21 -6.55
N LEU A 118 12.11 -12.26 -5.94
CA LEU A 118 12.23 -12.34 -4.49
C LEU A 118 12.13 -10.93 -3.91
N PRO A 119 11.45 -10.73 -2.76
CA PRO A 119 11.36 -9.40 -2.13
C PRO A 119 12.71 -8.77 -1.83
N SER A 120 13.75 -9.57 -1.57
CA SER A 120 15.12 -9.09 -1.36
C SER A 120 15.75 -8.46 -2.60
N GLY A 121 15.32 -8.85 -3.80
CA GLY A 121 15.79 -8.28 -5.06
C GLY A 121 15.12 -6.96 -5.45
N LEU A 122 14.13 -6.51 -4.68
CA LEU A 122 13.38 -5.27 -4.93
C LEU A 122 13.75 -4.14 -3.96
N LYS A 123 14.61 -4.39 -2.98
CA LYS A 123 15.01 -3.40 -1.97
C LYS A 123 16.15 -2.51 -2.45
#